data_AF-Q4SX48-F1
#
_entry.id   AF-Q4SX48-F1
#
_cell.length_a   1.000
_cell.length_b   1.000
_cell.length_c   1.000
_cell.angle_alpha   90.00
_cell.angle_beta   90.00
_cell.angle_gamma   90.00
#
_symmetry.space_group_name_H-M   'P 1'
#
loop_
_entity.id
_entity.type
_entity.pdbx_description
1 polymer ?
#
loop_
_entity_poly.entity_id
_entity_poly.type
_entity_poly.pdbx_seq_one_letter_code
_entity_poly.pdbx_strand_id
1 'polypeptide(L)'
;PVMVWIHGGNFIAGSASKPLYDGRFISNFTHTIVVNVEYRLGAFGFLVSGKDAYTSAVGNYGILDQQAALVWVQRNIAAFGGDPNK
;
A
#
# COMPACT_ATOMS: atom_id res chain seq x y z
N PRO A 1 -0.47 -8.95 -15.86
CA PRO A 1 0.50 -8.66 -14.77
C PRO A 1 -0.11 -7.66 -13.79
N VAL A 2 0.18 -7.79 -12.50
CA VAL A 2 -0.29 -6.87 -11.46
C VAL A 2 0.93 -6.20 -10.84
N MET A 3 0.90 -4.87 -10.73
CA MET A 3 1.95 -4.09 -10.09
C MET A 3 1.32 -3.30 -8.94
N VAL A 4 1.78 -3.56 -7.72
CA VAL A 4 1.39 -2.78 -6.55
C VAL A 4 2.51 -1.80 -6.22
N TRP A 5 2.20 -0.51 -6.18
CA TRP A 5 3.13 0.55 -5.85
C TRP A 5 2.87 1.09 -4.44
N ILE A 6 3.90 1.02 -3.59
CA ILE A 6 3.91 1.59 -2.25
C ILE A 6 4.84 2.80 -2.30
N HIS A 7 4.29 3.99 -2.05
CA HIS A 7 5.08 5.22 -2.13
C HIS A 7 6.12 5.31 -1.01
N GLY A 8 7.26 5.93 -1.32
CA GLY A 8 8.28 6.28 -0.33
C GLY A 8 7.97 7.55 0.46
N GLY A 9 9.00 8.09 1.10
CA GLY A 9 8.95 9.30 1.92
C GLY A 9 9.24 9.06 3.41
N ASN A 10 10.15 8.12 3.68
CA ASN A 10 10.72 7.83 5.01
C ASN A 10 9.68 7.58 6.10
N PHE A 11 8.53 7.01 5.74
CA PHE A 11 7.40 6.75 6.64
C PHE A 11 6.77 8.00 7.28
N ILE A 12 7.15 9.21 6.86
CA ILE A 12 6.65 10.48 7.44
C ILE A 12 5.91 11.34 6.42
N ALA A 13 6.10 11.11 5.13
CA ALA A 13 5.47 11.83 4.05
C ALA A 13 5.22 10.92 2.84
N GLY A 14 4.34 11.34 1.94
CA GLY A 14 4.01 10.59 0.73
C GLY A 14 2.51 10.46 0.53
N SER A 15 2.12 10.00 -0.65
CA SER A 15 0.74 9.64 -0.98
C SER A 15 0.73 8.85 -2.29
N ALA A 16 -0.22 7.92 -2.40
CA ALA A 16 -0.54 7.16 -3.59
C ALA A 16 -1.09 8.03 -4.73
N SER A 17 -1.65 9.21 -4.40
CA SER A 17 -2.28 10.12 -5.36
C SER A 17 -1.32 11.15 -5.98
N LYS A 18 -0.02 11.08 -5.69
CA LYS A 18 0.95 12.01 -6.30
C LYS A 18 0.93 11.85 -7.83
N PRO A 19 0.91 12.95 -8.61
CA PRO A 19 0.93 12.87 -10.08
C PRO A 19 2.11 12.08 -10.66
N LEU A 20 3.23 12.04 -9.93
CA LEU A 20 4.41 11.23 -10.28
C LEU A 20 4.11 9.73 -10.38
N TYR A 21 3.09 9.24 -9.66
CA TYR A 21 2.72 7.82 -9.60
C TYR A 21 1.49 7.50 -10.46
N ASP A 22 1.13 8.37 -11.40
CA ASP A 22 0.05 8.10 -12.34
C ASP A 22 0.35 6.85 -13.19
N GLY A 23 -0.35 5.75 -12.87
CA GLY A 23 -0.15 4.45 -13.50
C GLY A 23 -0.67 4.34 -14.93
N ARG A 24 -1.38 5.35 -15.46
CA ARG A 24 -2.02 5.27 -16.78
C ARG A 24 -1.03 4.99 -17.91
N PHE A 25 0.15 5.61 -17.86
CA PHE A 25 1.18 5.39 -18.89
C PHE A 25 1.67 3.94 -18.90
N ILE A 26 2.06 3.40 -17.73
CA ILE A 26 2.53 2.02 -17.58
C ILE A 26 1.43 1.04 -17.97
N SER A 27 0.20 1.28 -17.50
CA SER A 27 -0.93 0.41 -17.76
C SER A 27 -1.26 0.32 -19.26
N ASN A 28 -1.28 1.47 -19.95
CA ASN A 28 -1.54 1.51 -21.39
C ASN A 28 -0.41 0.87 -22.22
N PHE A 29 0.85 1.10 -21.84
CA PHE A 29 1.99 0.61 -22.63
C PHE A 29 2.29 -0.87 -22.42
N THR A 30 2.03 -1.41 -21.22
CA THR A 30 2.45 -2.78 -20.84
C THR A 30 1.29 -3.75 -20.60
N HIS A 31 0.05 -3.27 -20.66
CA HIS A 31 -1.14 -4.04 -20.28
C HIS A 31 -1.05 -4.60 -18.84
N THR A 32 -0.46 -3.82 -17.93
CA THR A 32 -0.33 -4.13 -16.50
C THR A 32 -1.41 -3.38 -15.71
N ILE A 33 -2.01 -4.06 -14.72
CA ILE A 33 -2.87 -3.39 -13.75
C ILE A 33 -1.97 -2.76 -12.69
N VAL A 34 -2.03 -1.44 -12.55
CA VAL A 34 -1.25 -0.68 -11.56
C VAL A 34 -2.16 -0.30 -10.40
N VAL A 35 -1.79 -0.70 -9.19
CA VAL A 35 -2.51 -0.39 -7.95
C VAL A 35 -1.60 0.43 -7.04
N ASN A 36 -1.98 1.68 -6.78
CA ASN A 36 -1.30 2.52 -5.79
C ASN A 36 -2.05 2.41 -4.47
N VAL A 37 -1.33 2.27 -3.35
CA VAL A 37 -1.94 2.08 -2.02
C VAL A 37 -1.48 3.16 -1.04
N GLU A 38 -2.42 3.64 -0.24
CA GLU A 38 -2.12 4.50 0.91
C GLU A 38 -1.79 3.62 2.12
N TYR A 39 -0.93 4.14 3.00
CA TYR A 39 -0.65 3.55 4.31
C TYR A 39 -0.42 4.66 5.33
N ARG A 40 -0.71 4.39 6.61
CA ARG A 40 -0.51 5.40 7.65
C ARG A 40 0.96 5.79 7.79
N LEU A 41 1.18 7.08 8.01
CA LEU A 41 2.49 7.71 8.15
C LEU A 41 2.67 8.34 9.54
N GLY A 42 3.91 8.69 9.87
CA GLY A 42 4.27 9.38 11.10
C GLY A 42 3.77 8.65 12.34
N ALA A 43 3.30 9.40 13.33
CA ALA A 43 2.75 8.84 14.56
C ALA A 43 1.55 7.89 14.30
N PHE A 44 0.71 8.16 13.29
CA PHE A 44 -0.45 7.32 12.99
C PHE A 44 -0.05 5.92 12.50
N GLY A 45 1.07 5.81 11.80
CA GLY A 45 1.57 4.53 11.27
C GLY A 45 2.60 3.85 12.17
N PHE A 46 3.36 4.61 12.95
CA PHE A 46 4.62 4.10 13.53
C PHE A 46 4.87 4.52 14.98
N LEU A 47 3.91 5.15 15.66
CA LEU A 47 4.04 5.44 17.08
C LEU A 47 4.17 4.14 17.89
N VAL A 48 5.18 4.12 18.77
CA VAL A 48 5.33 3.12 19.83
C VAL A 48 5.18 3.84 21.17
N SER A 49 4.11 3.59 21.90
CA SER A 49 3.87 4.14 23.24
C SER A 49 3.97 3.10 24.36
N GLY A 50 4.16 1.82 24.01
CA GLY A 50 4.32 0.72 24.95
C GLY A 50 4.49 -0.61 24.23
N LYS A 51 4.50 -1.70 25.02
CA LYS A 51 4.67 -3.07 24.49
C LYS A 51 3.37 -3.88 24.47
N ASP A 52 2.35 -3.45 25.21
CA ASP A 52 1.07 -4.14 25.30
C ASP A 52 0.10 -3.55 24.27
N ALA A 53 -0.28 -4.36 23.29
CA ALA A 53 -1.16 -3.95 22.20
C ALA A 53 -2.60 -3.59 22.64
N TYR A 54 -3.01 -4.02 23.84
CA TYR A 54 -4.34 -3.69 24.37
C TYR A 54 -4.39 -2.32 25.05
N THR A 55 -3.25 -1.82 25.51
CA THR A 55 -3.17 -0.57 26.31
C THR A 55 -2.29 0.50 25.67
N SER A 56 -1.57 0.17 24.59
CA SER A 56 -0.63 1.07 23.93
C SER A 56 -0.53 0.85 22.42
N ALA A 57 0.00 1.84 21.71
CA ALA A 57 0.39 1.69 20.31
C ALA A 57 1.70 0.93 20.25
N VAL A 58 1.73 -0.18 19.52
CA VAL A 58 2.92 -1.06 19.39
C VAL A 58 3.72 -0.82 18.10
N GLY A 59 3.34 0.19 17.33
CA GLY A 59 4.02 0.59 16.09
C GLY A 59 3.70 -0.29 14.88
N ASN A 60 4.38 0.00 13.77
CA ASN A 60 4.29 -0.70 12.49
C ASN A 60 2.90 -0.84 11.87
N TYR A 61 1.92 -0.07 12.33
CA TYR A 61 0.60 -0.01 11.74
C TYR A 61 0.61 0.39 10.27
N GLY A 62 1.53 1.25 9.84
CA GLY A 62 1.73 1.54 8.41
C GLY A 62 2.20 0.32 7.61
N ILE A 63 2.97 -0.59 8.21
CA ILE A 63 3.35 -1.86 7.57
C ILE A 63 2.16 -2.83 7.53
N LEU A 64 1.36 -2.88 8.60
CA LEU A 64 0.14 -3.67 8.63
C LEU A 64 -0.87 -3.18 7.58
N ASP A 65 -0.96 -1.88 7.33
CA ASP A 65 -1.78 -1.32 6.26
C ASP A 65 -1.30 -1.79 4.89
N GLN A 66 0.01 -1.79 4.64
CA GLN A 66 0.61 -2.30 3.40
C GLN A 66 0.30 -3.80 3.22
N GLN A 67 0.45 -4.60 4.28
CA GLN A 67 0.11 -6.03 4.23
C GLN A 67 -1.38 -6.25 3.95
N ALA A 68 -2.25 -5.49 4.62
CA ALA A 68 -3.69 -5.55 4.40
C ALA A 68 -4.05 -5.18 2.96
N ALA A 69 -3.41 -4.15 2.40
CA ALA A 69 -3.60 -3.74 1.02
C ALA A 69 -3.15 -4.82 0.03
N LEU A 70 -1.99 -5.46 0.25
CA LEU A 70 -1.52 -6.57 -0.60
C LEU A 70 -2.47 -7.77 -0.55
N VAL A 71 -2.96 -8.14 0.63
CA VAL A 71 -3.96 -9.21 0.79
C VAL A 71 -5.26 -8.84 0.10
N TRP A 72 -5.69 -7.59 0.19
CA TRP A 72 -6.88 -7.12 -0.52
C TRP A 72 -6.69 -7.19 -2.03
N VAL A 73 -5.56 -6.71 -2.56
CA VAL A 73 -5.26 -6.80 -4.00
C VAL A 73 -5.28 -8.25 -4.44
N GLN A 74 -4.52 -9.14 -3.78
CA GLN A 74 -4.49 -10.56 -4.13
C GLN A 74 -5.89 -11.18 -4.18
N ARG A 75 -6.76 -10.88 -3.20
CA ARG A 75 -8.11 -11.43 -3.14
C ARG A 75 -9.09 -10.88 -4.18
N ASN A 76 -8.86 -9.66 -4.66
CA ASN A 76 -9.85 -8.94 -5.48
C ASN A 76 -9.40 -8.67 -6.92
N ILE A 77 -8.11 -8.76 -7.23
CA ILE A 77 -7.58 -8.29 -8.51
C ILE A 77 -8.13 -9.06 -9.73
N ALA A 78 -8.60 -10.29 -9.53
CA ALA A 78 -9.27 -11.07 -10.57
C ALA A 78 -10.52 -10.36 -11.13
N ALA A 79 -11.26 -9.62 -10.29
CA ALA A 79 -12.42 -8.84 -10.73
C ALA A 79 -12.05 -7.65 -11.63
N PHE A 80 -10.78 -7.24 -11.63
CA PHE A 80 -10.24 -6.18 -12.46
C PHE A 80 -9.47 -6.73 -13.69
N GLY A 81 -9.49 -8.05 -13.91
CA GLY A 81 -8.78 -8.72 -15.01
C GLY A 81 -7.32 -9.09 -14.70
N GLY A 82 -6.90 -9.02 -13.43
CA GLY A 82 -5.56 -9.44 -12.99
C GLY A 82 -5.48 -10.92 -12.64
N ASP A 83 -4.26 -11.46 -12.65
CA ASP A 83 -3.98 -12.81 -12.14
C ASP A 83 -3.51 -12.68 -10.68
N PRO A 84 -4.23 -13.22 -9.69
CA PRO A 84 -3.86 -13.09 -8.27
C PRO A 84 -2.62 -13.91 -7.86
N ASN A 85 -2.11 -14.78 -8.75
CA ASN A 85 -0.93 -15.61 -8.51
C ASN A 85 0.34 -15.04 -9.19
N LYS A 86 0.26 -13.83 -9.76
CA LYS A 86 1.36 -13.12 -10.43
C LYS A 86 1.48 -11.70 -9.94
#